data_AF-A0A5E5PVU5-F1
#
_entry.id   AF-A0A5E5PVU5-F1
#
_cell.length_a   1.000
_cell.length_b   1.000
_cell.length_c   1.000
_cell.angle_alpha   90.00
_cell.angle_beta   90.00
_cell.angle_gamma   90.00
#
_symmetry.space_group_name_H-M   'P 1'
#
loop_
_entity.id
_entity.type
_entity.pdbx_description
1 polymer ?
#
loop_
_entity_poly.entity_id
_entity_poly.type
_entity_poly.pdbx_seq_one_letter_code
_entity_poly.pdbx_strand_id
1 'polypeptide(L)'
;YADPSSKLNAGKSYVVFGKQDNTDAINLSAIAAGTGGFVINGKLWNDYSGFSVSSAGDVNGDGLDDLIVGAYGADPSNKSKAGRSYVVFGKQDNTDAINLSAIATGTGGFVINGELAGDWSGTSVSSAGDVNGDGLDDLIIGAKYTNPNGKSNAGKSYVIFGKQDNTDAINLSAIATGTGGFVINGESTDDYSGHSVSSAGDVNGDGLDDLIVGAYSADPSGKPNAGKSYVIFGKQDNTAINLSAIAAGTSTGGFVINGESAHDRSGISVSSAGDVNGDGLDDLIVGAYSADPSNKSNAGKSYVVFGKQNNTDAINLSAIAAGTGGFVINGESASDRSGYSVSSAGDV
;
A
#
# COMPACT_ATOMS: atom_id res chain seq x y z
N TYR A 1 10.85 7.19 17.70
CA TYR A 1 11.31 8.48 18.27
C TYR A 1 12.72 8.37 18.87
N ALA A 2 13.78 8.35 18.07
CA ALA A 2 15.16 8.58 18.55
C ALA A 2 16.12 8.80 17.36
N ASP A 3 16.37 10.06 17.00
CA ASP A 3 17.40 10.47 16.04
C ASP A 3 18.65 10.98 16.79
N PRO A 4 19.87 10.47 16.53
CA PRO A 4 21.11 10.98 17.13
C PRO A 4 21.48 12.36 16.56
N SER A 5 20.84 12.80 15.47
CA SER A 5 21.11 14.08 14.80
C SER A 5 20.21 15.24 15.23
N SER A 6 19.46 15.09 16.34
CA SER A 6 18.55 16.11 16.93
C SER A 6 17.33 16.50 16.07
N LYS A 7 17.01 15.77 14.99
CA LYS A 7 15.86 16.08 14.14
C LYS A 7 14.58 15.41 14.67
N LEU A 8 13.77 16.19 15.38
CA LEU A 8 12.48 15.70 15.89
C LEU A 8 11.60 15.22 14.71
N ASN A 9 11.03 14.02 14.83
CA ASN A 9 10.09 13.43 13.86
C ASN A 9 10.62 13.27 12.43
N ALA A 10 11.94 13.18 12.24
CA ALA A 10 12.47 12.85 10.92
C ALA A 10 12.11 11.43 10.48
N GLY A 11 12.00 10.51 11.44
CA GLY A 11 11.70 9.11 11.18
C GLY A 11 12.95 8.24 11.13
N LYS A 12 12.77 6.94 11.42
CA LYS A 12 13.80 5.92 11.31
C LYS A 12 13.16 4.58 10.99
N SER A 13 13.73 3.89 10.02
CA SER A 13 13.37 2.51 9.67
C SER A 13 14.57 1.60 9.87
N TYR A 14 14.33 0.32 10.08
CA TYR A 14 15.37 -0.68 10.31
C TYR A 14 15.14 -1.85 9.37
N VAL A 15 16.21 -2.31 8.74
CA VAL A 15 16.24 -3.58 8.03
C VAL A 15 16.90 -4.57 8.95
N VAL A 16 16.22 -5.68 9.22
CA VAL A 16 16.70 -6.73 10.11
C VAL A 16 16.91 -7.99 9.29
N PHE A 17 18.12 -8.53 9.31
CA PHE A 17 18.42 -9.78 8.63
C PHE A 17 17.93 -10.96 9.45
N GLY A 18 17.10 -11.80 8.84
CA GLY A 18 16.73 -13.09 9.40
C GLY A 18 17.95 -13.99 9.62
N LYS A 19 17.91 -14.85 10.64
CA LYS A 19 18.90 -15.92 10.83
C LYS A 19 18.16 -17.20 11.18
N GLN A 20 18.64 -18.33 10.67
CA GLN A 20 18.01 -19.65 10.76
C GLN A 20 17.67 -20.05 12.21
N ASP A 21 18.46 -19.63 13.20
CA ASP A 21 18.30 -20.00 14.60
C ASP A 21 18.14 -18.79 15.55
N ASN A 22 17.56 -17.67 15.07
CA ASN A 22 17.45 -16.47 15.91
C ASN A 22 16.35 -16.61 16.98
N THR A 23 16.72 -17.11 18.16
CA THR A 23 15.83 -17.20 19.32
C THR A 23 15.94 -16.00 20.27
N ASP A 24 16.95 -15.15 20.08
CA ASP A 24 17.23 -14.01 20.95
C ASP A 24 16.46 -12.75 20.51
N ALA A 25 16.15 -11.89 21.49
CA ALA A 25 15.52 -10.61 21.21
C ALA A 25 16.41 -9.72 20.32
N ILE A 26 15.84 -9.20 19.23
CA ILE A 26 16.53 -8.27 18.33
C ILE A 26 16.54 -6.86 18.94
N ASN A 27 17.73 -6.33 19.21
CA ASN A 27 17.91 -4.98 19.70
C ASN A 27 18.17 -4.01 18.55
N LEU A 28 17.26 -3.06 18.31
CA LEU A 28 17.40 -2.07 17.23
C LEU A 28 18.64 -1.15 17.36
N SER A 29 19.18 -1.01 18.57
CA SER A 29 20.46 -0.31 18.77
C SER A 29 21.64 -1.08 18.16
N ALA A 30 21.61 -2.41 18.15
CA ALA A 30 22.61 -3.23 17.49
C ALA A 30 22.47 -3.15 15.96
N ILE A 31 21.23 -3.17 15.46
CA ILE A 31 20.94 -2.94 14.03
C ILE A 31 21.45 -1.56 13.59
N ALA A 32 21.21 -0.52 14.39
CA ALA A 32 21.72 0.83 14.12
C ALA A 32 23.26 0.92 14.10
N ALA A 33 23.93 0.00 14.79
CA ALA A 33 25.38 -0.12 14.83
C ALA A 33 25.93 -1.07 13.74
N GLY A 34 25.08 -1.53 12.81
CA GLY A 34 25.46 -2.40 11.69
C GLY A 34 25.54 -3.89 12.04
N THR A 35 25.00 -4.33 13.18
CA THR A 35 25.00 -5.75 13.55
C THR A 35 23.65 -6.38 13.22
N GLY A 36 23.63 -7.34 12.29
CA GLY A 36 22.42 -8.09 11.94
C GLY A 36 21.40 -7.32 11.10
N GLY A 37 21.83 -6.24 10.45
CA GLY A 37 21.00 -5.38 9.63
C GLY A 37 21.58 -3.97 9.52
N PHE A 38 20.76 -3.01 9.10
CA PHE A 38 21.13 -1.60 9.00
C PHE A 38 19.94 -0.67 9.29
N VAL A 39 20.24 0.60 9.54
CA VAL A 39 19.25 1.65 9.81
C VAL A 39 19.12 2.60 8.61
N ILE A 40 17.90 3.05 8.35
CA ILE A 40 17.56 4.10 7.39
C ILE A 40 17.15 5.35 8.17
N ASN A 41 17.95 6.41 8.10
CA ASN A 41 17.73 7.65 8.83
C ASN A 41 16.93 8.67 8.00
N GLY A 42 15.91 9.25 8.62
CA GLY A 42 15.07 10.30 8.04
C GLY A 42 15.82 11.57 7.64
N LYS A 43 15.28 12.28 6.65
CA LYS A 43 15.94 13.45 6.03
C LYS A 43 15.80 14.73 6.86
N LEU A 44 14.58 15.23 7.05
CA LEU A 44 14.28 16.50 7.73
C LEU A 44 13.30 16.33 8.90
N TRP A 45 13.17 17.38 9.71
CA TRP A 45 12.25 17.42 10.84
C TRP A 45 10.79 17.31 10.38
N ASN A 46 9.97 16.56 11.11
CA ASN A 46 8.54 16.36 10.82
C ASN A 46 8.23 15.78 9.42
N ASP A 47 9.19 15.15 8.74
CA ASP A 47 8.91 14.40 7.50
C ASP A 47 8.14 13.10 7.80
N TYR A 48 8.24 12.58 9.04
CA TYR A 48 7.63 11.31 9.48
C TYR A 48 8.00 10.13 8.58
N SER A 49 9.26 10.03 8.15
CA SER A 49 9.70 8.89 7.33
C SER A 49 9.58 7.57 8.08
N GLY A 50 9.22 6.50 7.37
CA GLY A 50 9.03 5.19 7.99
C GLY A 50 7.69 5.04 8.71
N PHE A 51 6.75 5.98 8.50
CA PHE A 51 5.35 5.77 8.89
C PHE A 51 4.74 4.56 8.17
N SER A 52 5.13 4.37 6.91
CA SER A 52 4.87 3.16 6.13
C SER A 52 6.17 2.75 5.43
N VAL A 53 6.46 1.45 5.43
CA VAL A 53 7.59 0.82 4.76
C VAL A 53 7.12 -0.48 4.11
N SER A 54 7.76 -0.86 3.02
CA SER A 54 7.53 -2.14 2.34
C SER A 54 8.78 -2.57 1.58
N SER A 55 8.88 -3.86 1.24
CA SER A 55 9.66 -4.25 0.06
C SER A 55 9.11 -3.49 -1.15
N ALA A 56 10.00 -3.05 -2.02
CA ALA A 56 9.66 -2.48 -3.32
C ALA A 56 9.74 -3.53 -4.44
N GLY A 57 10.36 -4.70 -4.19
CA GLY A 57 10.77 -5.60 -5.26
C GLY A 57 12.00 -5.08 -6.00
N ASP A 58 12.42 -5.74 -7.07
CA ASP A 58 13.55 -5.32 -7.92
C ASP A 58 13.08 -4.24 -8.93
N VAL A 59 12.99 -2.99 -8.46
CA VAL A 59 12.44 -1.89 -9.29
C VAL A 59 13.47 -1.32 -10.27
N ASN A 60 14.75 -1.73 -10.14
CA ASN A 60 15.86 -1.24 -10.94
C ASN A 60 16.50 -2.32 -11.83
N GLY A 61 16.08 -3.58 -11.70
CA GLY A 61 16.53 -4.71 -12.50
C GLY A 61 17.93 -5.22 -12.16
N ASP A 62 18.43 -4.98 -10.94
CA ASP A 62 19.75 -5.42 -10.50
C ASP A 62 19.77 -6.81 -9.84
N GLY A 63 18.59 -7.42 -9.68
CA GLY A 63 18.37 -8.73 -9.08
C GLY A 63 18.29 -8.72 -7.56
N LEU A 64 18.24 -7.56 -6.92
CA LEU A 64 18.07 -7.41 -5.48
C LEU A 64 16.78 -6.64 -5.17
N ASP A 65 15.99 -7.17 -4.23
CA ASP A 65 14.82 -6.43 -3.74
C ASP A 65 15.22 -5.09 -3.13
N ASP A 66 14.52 -4.05 -3.57
CA ASP A 66 14.61 -2.69 -3.09
C ASP A 66 13.63 -2.45 -1.93
N LEU A 67 13.69 -1.26 -1.32
CA LEU A 67 12.81 -0.86 -0.23
C LEU A 67 12.12 0.46 -0.54
N ILE A 68 10.85 0.60 -0.18
CA ILE A 68 10.14 1.87 -0.23
C ILE A 68 9.82 2.39 1.18
N VAL A 69 10.10 3.67 1.42
CA VAL A 69 9.89 4.35 2.71
C VAL A 69 9.05 5.60 2.50
N GLY A 70 7.84 5.61 3.06
CA GLY A 70 6.93 6.75 3.04
C GLY A 70 7.27 7.81 4.08
N ALA A 71 7.18 9.09 3.70
CA ALA A 71 7.44 10.28 4.51
C ALA A 71 6.36 11.34 4.22
N TYR A 72 5.16 11.11 4.74
CA TYR A 72 3.97 11.88 4.39
C TYR A 72 3.99 13.35 4.86
N GLY A 73 4.83 13.67 5.85
CA GLY A 73 4.98 15.03 6.36
C GLY A 73 5.93 15.90 5.53
N ALA A 74 6.60 15.32 4.53
CA ALA A 74 7.62 16.02 3.76
C ALA A 74 7.05 17.12 2.86
N ASP A 75 7.87 18.17 2.67
CA ASP A 75 7.51 19.37 1.92
C ASP A 75 8.33 19.49 0.60
N PRO A 76 8.09 18.65 -0.42
CA PRO A 76 8.79 18.76 -1.70
C PRO A 76 8.47 20.08 -2.40
N SER A 77 9.52 20.75 -2.89
CA SER A 77 9.41 22.01 -3.65
C SER A 77 8.53 23.06 -2.95
N ASN A 78 8.64 23.16 -1.61
CA ASN A 78 7.86 24.04 -0.74
C ASN A 78 6.33 23.78 -0.72
N LYS A 79 5.88 22.59 -1.12
CA LYS A 79 4.48 22.18 -1.00
C LYS A 79 4.26 21.49 0.34
N SER A 80 3.70 22.22 1.31
CA SER A 80 3.55 21.72 2.68
C SER A 80 2.73 20.42 2.72
N LYS A 81 3.27 19.36 3.35
CA LYS A 81 2.68 18.03 3.50
C LYS A 81 2.18 17.44 2.17
N ALA A 82 2.86 17.75 1.07
CA ALA A 82 2.60 17.02 -0.17
C ALA A 82 3.05 15.56 -0.05
N GLY A 83 4.04 15.30 0.81
CA GLY A 83 4.58 13.97 1.07
C GLY A 83 5.73 13.61 0.13
N ARG A 84 6.54 12.65 0.57
CA ARG A 84 7.57 11.98 -0.25
C ARG A 84 7.54 10.49 0.01
N SER A 85 8.00 9.73 -0.97
CA SER A 85 8.47 8.37 -0.76
C SER A 85 9.91 8.25 -1.25
N TYR A 86 10.66 7.35 -0.63
CA TYR A 86 12.05 7.09 -0.96
C TYR A 86 12.18 5.63 -1.37
N VAL A 87 12.70 5.40 -2.56
CA VAL A 87 13.11 4.06 -3.00
C VAL A 87 14.58 3.94 -2.67
N VAL A 88 14.92 2.93 -1.87
CA VAL A 88 16.28 2.64 -1.42
C VAL A 88 16.70 1.34 -2.09
N PHE A 89 17.71 1.41 -2.94
CA PHE A 89 18.14 0.25 -3.68
C PHE A 89 18.73 -0.82 -2.76
N GLY A 90 18.36 -2.06 -3.05
CA GLY A 90 18.92 -3.27 -2.49
C GLY A 90 20.42 -3.32 -2.71
N LYS A 91 21.14 -3.88 -1.74
CA LYS A 91 22.59 -4.07 -1.83
C LYS A 91 23.00 -5.34 -1.14
N GLN A 92 23.91 -6.05 -1.77
CA GLN A 92 24.58 -7.18 -1.15
C GLN A 92 25.46 -6.71 0.02
N ASP A 93 25.36 -7.40 1.16
CA ASP A 93 26.28 -7.32 2.31
C ASP A 93 26.47 -5.93 2.96
N ASN A 94 25.53 -5.01 2.79
CA ASN A 94 25.64 -3.68 3.40
C ASN A 94 25.03 -3.61 4.81
N THR A 95 25.85 -3.24 5.79
CA THR A 95 25.42 -2.95 7.18
C THR A 95 25.53 -1.46 7.52
N ASP A 96 26.02 -0.64 6.60
CA ASP A 96 26.17 0.79 6.80
C ASP A 96 24.80 1.48 6.84
N ALA A 97 24.70 2.50 7.69
CA ALA A 97 23.49 3.30 7.79
C ALA A 97 23.21 4.07 6.48
N ILE A 98 21.96 4.01 6.03
CA ILE A 98 21.48 4.76 4.88
C ILE A 98 20.85 6.06 5.36
N ASN A 99 21.11 7.16 4.66
CA ASN A 99 20.48 8.45 4.94
C ASN A 99 19.57 8.86 3.79
N LEU A 100 18.30 9.13 4.05
CA LEU A 100 17.33 9.54 3.02
C LEU A 100 17.69 10.87 2.33
N SER A 101 18.61 11.66 2.91
CA SER A 101 19.21 12.81 2.23
C SER A 101 20.03 12.42 1.00
N ALA A 102 20.75 11.29 1.04
CA ALA A 102 21.54 10.80 -0.09
C ALA A 102 20.65 10.21 -1.19
N ILE A 103 19.60 9.48 -0.79
CA ILE A 103 18.57 8.97 -1.69
C ILE A 103 17.87 10.13 -2.42
N ALA A 104 17.57 11.22 -1.71
CA ALA A 104 16.98 12.42 -2.30
C ALA A 104 17.86 13.11 -3.35
N THR A 105 19.16 12.81 -3.37
CA THR A 105 20.13 13.33 -4.36
C THR A 105 20.54 12.26 -5.38
N GLY A 106 19.84 11.13 -5.44
CA GLY A 106 20.05 10.07 -6.43
C GLY A 106 21.18 9.09 -6.08
N THR A 107 21.61 9.02 -4.82
CA THR A 107 22.67 8.07 -4.40
C THR A 107 22.07 6.86 -3.69
N GLY A 108 22.12 5.69 -4.33
CA GLY A 108 21.62 4.43 -3.78
C GLY A 108 20.10 4.29 -3.81
N GLY A 109 19.44 4.95 -4.76
CA GLY A 109 17.99 4.97 -4.92
C GLY A 109 17.51 6.32 -5.45
N PHE A 110 16.20 6.53 -5.39
CA PHE A 110 15.56 7.77 -5.86
C PHE A 110 14.41 8.21 -4.95
N VAL A 111 13.94 9.44 -5.18
CA VAL A 111 12.84 10.04 -4.42
C VAL A 111 11.64 10.28 -5.31
N ILE A 112 10.46 10.04 -4.74
CA ILE A 112 9.15 10.32 -5.36
C ILE A 112 8.52 11.47 -4.59
N ASN A 113 8.31 12.60 -5.26
CA ASN A 113 7.77 13.83 -4.68
C ASN A 113 6.26 13.93 -4.86
N GLY A 114 5.55 14.26 -3.78
CA GLY A 114 4.10 14.50 -3.76
C GLY A 114 3.61 15.56 -4.75
N GLU A 115 2.35 15.41 -5.18
CA GLU A 115 1.74 16.22 -6.24
C GLU A 115 1.39 17.64 -5.75
N LEU A 116 0.50 17.77 -4.76
CA LEU A 116 0.02 19.04 -4.22
C LEU A 116 0.16 19.11 -2.70
N ALA A 117 0.14 20.33 -2.16
CA ALA A 117 0.20 20.54 -0.72
C ALA A 117 -1.02 19.92 -0.03
N GLY A 118 -0.79 19.23 1.10
CA GLY A 118 -1.86 18.60 1.89
C GLY A 118 -2.30 17.21 1.40
N ASP A 119 -1.72 16.68 0.33
CA ASP A 119 -2.09 15.35 -0.20
C ASP A 119 -1.64 14.18 0.69
N TRP A 120 -0.57 14.37 1.48
CA TRP A 120 0.04 13.37 2.35
C TRP A 120 0.38 12.07 1.61
N SER A 121 1.02 12.17 0.44
CA SER A 121 1.50 11.00 -0.27
C SER A 121 2.55 10.26 0.55
N GLY A 122 2.59 8.93 0.45
CA GLY A 122 3.49 8.11 1.25
C GLY A 122 2.97 7.84 2.68
N THR A 123 1.67 8.05 2.92
CA THR A 123 1.01 7.52 4.15
C THR A 123 0.83 6.00 4.09
N SER A 124 0.77 5.43 2.89
CA SER A 124 0.84 3.99 2.63
C SER A 124 1.64 3.79 1.34
N VAL A 125 2.61 2.89 1.39
CA VAL A 125 3.49 2.51 0.28
C VAL A 125 3.60 0.99 0.22
N SER A 126 3.71 0.44 -0.99
CA SER A 126 3.92 -0.99 -1.22
C SER A 126 4.64 -1.20 -2.55
N SER A 127 5.31 -2.34 -2.72
CA SER A 127 5.50 -2.92 -4.05
C SER A 127 4.13 -3.15 -4.69
N ALA A 128 4.07 -2.98 -6.00
CA ALA A 128 2.93 -3.31 -6.82
C ALA A 128 3.08 -4.66 -7.53
N GLY A 129 4.28 -5.27 -7.52
CA GLY A 129 4.63 -6.34 -8.46
C GLY A 129 4.87 -5.80 -9.87
N ASP A 130 5.00 -6.66 -10.87
CA ASP A 130 5.11 -6.27 -12.29
C ASP A 130 3.72 -6.05 -12.89
N VAL A 131 3.16 -4.86 -12.69
CA VAL A 131 1.78 -4.57 -13.12
C VAL A 131 1.68 -4.25 -14.61
N ASN A 132 2.81 -4.06 -15.30
CA ASN A 132 2.86 -3.67 -16.70
C ASN A 132 3.48 -4.75 -17.62
N GLY A 133 4.04 -5.82 -17.04
CA GLY A 133 4.63 -6.95 -17.73
C GLY A 133 6.00 -6.66 -18.35
N ASP A 134 6.76 -5.70 -17.81
CA ASP A 134 8.09 -5.33 -18.32
C ASP A 134 9.25 -6.05 -17.63
N GLY A 135 8.96 -6.85 -16.61
CA GLY A 135 9.90 -7.65 -15.84
C GLY A 135 10.59 -6.90 -14.70
N LEU A 136 10.17 -5.66 -14.40
CA LEU A 136 10.59 -4.92 -13.22
C LEU A 136 9.42 -4.81 -12.24
N ASP A 137 9.74 -4.81 -10.95
CA ASP A 137 8.70 -4.51 -9.96
C ASP A 137 8.30 -3.03 -10.01
N ASP A 138 7.01 -2.79 -9.86
CA ASP A 138 6.41 -1.48 -9.82
C ASP A 138 6.08 -1.07 -8.38
N LEU A 139 5.64 0.18 -8.19
CA LEU A 139 5.35 0.75 -6.88
C LEU A 139 3.94 1.32 -6.81
N ILE A 140 3.29 1.20 -5.65
CA ILE A 140 2.03 1.91 -5.36
C ILE A 140 2.15 2.81 -4.13
N ILE A 141 1.66 4.04 -4.26
CA ILE A 141 1.69 5.07 -3.21
C ILE A 141 0.30 5.66 -3.00
N GLY A 142 -0.18 5.61 -1.76
CA GLY A 142 -1.45 6.21 -1.34
C GLY A 142 -1.32 7.69 -0.94
N ALA A 143 -2.31 8.50 -1.33
CA ALA A 143 -2.47 9.91 -0.98
C ALA A 143 -3.95 10.24 -0.70
N LYS A 144 -4.40 9.83 0.50
CA LYS A 144 -5.81 9.81 0.88
C LYS A 144 -6.53 11.16 0.99
N TYR A 145 -5.79 12.27 1.07
CA TYR A 145 -6.36 13.61 1.21
C TYR A 145 -6.40 14.40 -0.10
N THR A 146 -6.06 13.76 -1.22
CA THR A 146 -6.17 14.39 -2.54
C THR A 146 -7.63 14.59 -2.94
N ASN A 147 -7.83 15.53 -3.86
CA ASN A 147 -9.16 15.96 -4.33
C ASN A 147 -9.37 15.68 -5.83
N PRO A 148 -9.31 14.42 -6.31
CA PRO A 148 -9.45 14.12 -7.73
C PRO A 148 -10.80 14.57 -8.26
N ASN A 149 -10.82 15.16 -9.46
CA ASN A 149 -12.03 15.63 -10.13
C ASN A 149 -12.90 16.56 -9.27
N GLY A 150 -12.29 17.30 -8.34
CA GLY A 150 -12.97 18.23 -7.43
C GLY A 150 -13.69 17.58 -6.24
N LYS A 151 -13.52 16.28 -6.01
CA LYS A 151 -14.13 15.54 -4.90
C LYS A 151 -13.23 15.60 -3.67
N SER A 152 -13.66 16.30 -2.62
CA SER A 152 -12.83 16.52 -1.42
C SER A 152 -12.47 15.19 -0.74
N ASN A 153 -11.20 14.96 -0.42
CA ASN A 153 -10.73 13.75 0.26
C ASN A 153 -11.18 12.42 -0.36
N ALA A 154 -11.49 12.41 -1.66
CA ALA A 154 -11.78 11.15 -2.35
C ALA A 154 -10.54 10.26 -2.42
N GLY A 155 -9.35 10.88 -2.39
CA GLY A 155 -8.07 10.19 -2.37
C GLY A 155 -7.62 9.75 -3.75
N LYS A 156 -6.31 9.52 -3.87
CA LYS A 156 -5.63 9.04 -5.07
C LYS A 156 -4.63 7.99 -4.62
N SER A 157 -4.39 7.04 -5.51
CA SER A 157 -3.19 6.21 -5.46
C SER A 157 -2.41 6.38 -6.76
N TYR A 158 -1.10 6.26 -6.70
CA TYR A 158 -0.21 6.41 -7.84
C TYR A 158 0.54 5.11 -8.03
N VAL A 159 0.51 4.59 -9.24
CA VAL A 159 1.31 3.45 -9.68
C VAL A 159 2.47 4.02 -10.46
N ILE A 160 3.69 3.65 -10.06
CA ILE A 160 4.94 4.14 -10.63
C ILE A 160 5.66 2.93 -11.18
N PHE A 161 5.95 2.97 -12.48
CA PHE A 161 6.64 1.85 -13.10
C PHE A 161 8.11 1.81 -12.70
N GLY A 162 8.62 0.59 -12.47
CA GLY A 162 10.03 0.27 -12.33
C GLY A 162 10.84 0.81 -13.50
N LYS A 163 12.10 1.16 -13.24
CA LYS A 163 12.99 1.72 -14.26
C LYS A 163 14.42 1.28 -14.02
N GLN A 164 14.97 0.63 -15.03
CA GLN A 164 16.35 0.18 -15.02
C GLN A 164 17.33 1.34 -14.80
N ASP A 165 18.17 1.21 -13.77
CA ASP A 165 19.31 2.08 -13.45
C ASP A 165 19.02 3.61 -13.39
N ASN A 166 17.77 4.02 -13.14
CA ASN A 166 17.39 5.43 -13.12
C ASN A 166 17.21 5.95 -11.69
N THR A 167 18.05 6.90 -11.29
CA THR A 167 18.00 7.55 -9.97
C THR A 167 17.34 8.93 -9.97
N ASP A 168 16.79 9.38 -11.11
CA ASP A 168 16.14 10.68 -11.22
C ASP A 168 14.90 10.76 -10.33
N ALA A 169 14.69 11.93 -9.74
CA ALA A 169 13.52 12.17 -8.91
C ALA A 169 12.23 12.11 -9.74
N ILE A 170 11.25 11.35 -9.25
CA ILE A 170 9.93 11.26 -9.85
C ILE A 170 9.01 12.28 -9.17
N ASN A 171 8.14 12.92 -9.95
CA ASN A 171 7.08 13.79 -9.42
C ASN A 171 5.73 13.14 -9.69
N LEU A 172 4.89 12.99 -8.67
CA LEU A 172 3.57 12.38 -8.81
C LEU A 172 2.65 13.16 -9.79
N SER A 173 2.92 14.43 -10.04
CA SER A 173 2.24 15.20 -11.09
C SER A 173 2.50 14.65 -12.50
N ALA A 174 3.66 14.04 -12.75
CA ALA A 174 3.97 13.41 -14.03
C ALA A 174 3.21 12.08 -14.19
N ILE A 175 3.14 11.29 -13.11
CA ILE A 175 2.34 10.06 -13.04
C ILE A 175 0.85 10.37 -13.25
N ALA A 176 0.34 11.44 -12.63
CA ALA A 176 -1.02 11.91 -12.80
C ALA A 176 -1.38 12.27 -14.25
N THR A 177 -0.38 12.63 -15.06
CA THR A 177 -0.52 12.91 -16.50
C THR A 177 -0.18 11.73 -17.40
N GLY A 178 0.08 10.55 -16.84
CA GLY A 178 0.34 9.31 -17.58
C GLY A 178 1.79 9.12 -18.04
N THR A 179 2.76 9.68 -17.33
CA THR A 179 4.19 9.50 -17.64
C THR A 179 4.87 8.62 -16.60
N GLY A 180 5.30 7.43 -16.99
CA GLY A 180 6.05 6.50 -16.13
C GLY A 180 5.19 5.77 -15.08
N GLY A 181 3.93 5.51 -15.43
CA GLY A 181 2.92 4.92 -14.56
C GLY A 181 1.57 5.60 -14.75
N PHE A 182 0.63 5.31 -13.85
CA PHE A 182 -0.73 5.85 -13.91
C PHE A 182 -1.30 6.21 -12.53
N VAL A 183 -2.35 7.02 -12.52
CA VAL A 183 -3.06 7.42 -11.30
C VAL A 183 -4.40 6.70 -11.19
N ILE A 184 -4.77 6.35 -9.96
CA ILE A 184 -6.07 5.79 -9.57
C ILE A 184 -6.81 6.88 -8.79
N ASN A 185 -7.90 7.39 -9.36
CA ASN A 185 -8.71 8.45 -8.78
C ASN A 185 -9.87 7.89 -7.94
N GLY A 186 -10.01 8.38 -6.70
CA GLY A 186 -11.07 8.04 -5.77
C GLY A 186 -12.50 8.22 -6.28
N GLU A 187 -13.42 7.42 -5.75
CA GLU A 187 -14.82 7.36 -6.19
C GLU A 187 -15.62 8.59 -5.73
N SER A 188 -15.75 8.82 -4.43
CA SER A 188 -16.60 9.85 -3.85
C SER A 188 -15.89 10.69 -2.79
N THR A 189 -16.46 11.86 -2.50
CA THR A 189 -15.99 12.74 -1.43
C THR A 189 -15.92 12.01 -0.09
N ASP A 190 -14.85 12.24 0.67
CA ASP A 190 -14.61 11.66 2.00
C ASP A 190 -14.53 10.12 2.06
N ASP A 191 -14.29 9.45 0.93
CA ASP A 191 -14.01 8.00 0.88
C ASP A 191 -12.59 7.66 1.41
N TYR A 192 -11.66 8.62 1.33
CA TYR A 192 -10.25 8.48 1.71
C TYR A 192 -9.54 7.29 1.03
N SER A 193 -9.81 7.07 -0.26
CA SER A 193 -9.14 6.00 -1.02
C SER A 193 -7.61 6.19 -1.04
N GLY A 194 -6.85 5.09 -1.05
CA GLY A 194 -5.40 5.16 -0.91
C GLY A 194 -4.95 5.38 0.55
N HIS A 195 -5.84 5.15 1.53
CA HIS A 195 -5.43 5.04 2.94
C HIS A 195 -4.52 3.82 3.16
N SER A 196 -4.88 2.70 2.55
CA SER A 196 -4.10 1.47 2.49
C SER A 196 -4.02 1.04 1.03
N VAL A 197 -2.81 0.73 0.57
CA VAL A 197 -2.51 0.20 -0.75
C VAL A 197 -1.61 -1.02 -0.62
N SER A 198 -1.73 -1.98 -1.54
CA SER A 198 -0.87 -3.17 -1.60
C SER A 198 -0.89 -3.73 -3.02
N SER A 199 0.16 -4.48 -3.39
CA SER A 199 0.01 -5.48 -4.45
C SER A 199 -1.07 -6.49 -4.03
N ALA A 200 -1.80 -6.98 -5.01
CA ALA A 200 -2.77 -8.06 -4.88
C ALA A 200 -2.22 -9.40 -5.39
N GLY A 201 -1.09 -9.42 -6.10
CA GLY A 201 -0.69 -10.57 -6.92
C GLY A 201 -1.54 -10.71 -8.18
N ASP A 202 -1.48 -11.83 -8.89
CA ASP A 202 -2.32 -12.08 -10.07
C ASP A 202 -3.66 -12.69 -9.63
N VAL A 203 -4.63 -11.83 -9.31
CA VAL A 203 -5.93 -12.28 -8.77
C VAL A 203 -6.91 -12.68 -9.88
N ASN A 204 -6.57 -12.41 -11.14
CA ASN A 204 -7.44 -12.60 -12.29
C ASN A 204 -6.92 -13.66 -13.29
N GLY A 205 -5.67 -14.11 -13.13
CA GLY A 205 -4.99 -15.11 -13.92
C GLY A 205 -4.54 -14.63 -15.31
N ASP A 206 -4.26 -13.34 -15.49
CA ASP A 206 -3.81 -12.75 -16.76
C ASP A 206 -2.28 -12.64 -16.89
N GLY A 207 -1.56 -12.95 -15.83
CA GLY A 207 -0.10 -12.95 -15.77
C GLY A 207 0.52 -11.58 -15.46
N LEU A 208 -0.28 -10.56 -15.14
CA LEU A 208 0.18 -9.30 -14.58
C LEU A 208 -0.17 -9.22 -13.10
N ASP A 209 0.68 -8.57 -12.32
CA ASP A 209 0.32 -8.29 -10.93
C ASP A 209 -0.80 -7.25 -10.86
N ASP A 210 -1.75 -7.49 -9.96
CA ASP A 210 -2.88 -6.62 -9.67
C ASP A 210 -2.64 -5.80 -8.39
N LEU A 211 -3.55 -4.88 -8.13
CA LEU A 211 -3.47 -3.93 -7.01
C LEU A 211 -4.72 -3.95 -6.17
N ILE A 212 -4.59 -3.72 -4.86
CA ILE A 212 -5.73 -3.48 -3.96
C ILE A 212 -5.62 -2.12 -3.26
N VAL A 213 -6.71 -1.35 -3.30
CA VAL A 213 -6.81 0.00 -2.71
C VAL A 213 -8.00 0.08 -1.77
N GLY A 214 -7.76 0.44 -0.51
CA GLY A 214 -8.79 0.62 0.52
C GLY A 214 -9.38 2.03 0.56
N ALA A 215 -10.70 2.11 0.75
CA ALA A 215 -11.49 3.33 0.95
C ALA A 215 -12.45 3.13 2.14
N TYR A 216 -11.89 3.17 3.34
CA TYR A 216 -12.54 2.71 4.56
C TYR A 216 -13.77 3.52 5.02
N SER A 217 -13.94 4.73 4.50
CA SER A 217 -15.09 5.59 4.81
C SER A 217 -16.19 5.55 3.75
N ALA A 218 -16.00 4.78 2.67
CA ALA A 218 -16.98 4.72 1.59
C ALA A 218 -18.34 4.14 2.04
N ASP A 219 -19.39 4.52 1.32
CA ASP A 219 -20.79 4.22 1.65
C ASP A 219 -21.44 3.25 0.62
N PRO A 220 -20.99 1.98 0.49
CA PRO A 220 -21.56 1.04 -0.46
C PRO A 220 -23.05 0.82 -0.19
N SER A 221 -23.86 0.92 -1.23
CA SER A 221 -25.32 0.74 -1.18
C SER A 221 -26.01 1.59 -0.08
N GLY A 222 -25.46 2.76 0.24
CA GLY A 222 -25.99 3.67 1.26
C GLY A 222 -25.71 3.25 2.70
N LYS A 223 -24.81 2.29 2.95
CA LYS A 223 -24.36 1.90 4.29
C LYS A 223 -23.23 2.82 4.75
N PRO A 224 -23.47 3.77 5.68
CA PRO A 224 -22.47 4.77 6.02
C PRO A 224 -21.21 4.14 6.60
N ASN A 225 -20.04 4.50 6.09
CA ASN A 225 -18.71 4.01 6.48
C ASN A 225 -18.61 2.48 6.58
N ALA A 226 -19.38 1.73 5.77
CA ALA A 226 -19.15 0.30 5.65
C ALA A 226 -17.79 0.01 4.98
N GLY A 227 -17.31 0.98 4.20
CA GLY A 227 -16.03 0.92 3.50
C GLY A 227 -16.12 0.15 2.19
N LYS A 228 -15.18 0.44 1.30
CA LYS A 228 -14.95 -0.31 0.06
C LYS A 228 -13.48 -0.63 -0.06
N SER A 229 -13.18 -1.71 -0.77
CA SER A 229 -11.85 -1.93 -1.37
C SER A 229 -12.02 -2.10 -2.87
N TYR A 230 -11.00 -1.78 -3.64
CA TYR A 230 -11.02 -1.90 -5.09
C TYR A 230 -9.81 -2.72 -5.50
N VAL A 231 -10.05 -3.73 -6.32
CA VAL A 231 -9.03 -4.42 -7.06
C VAL A 231 -8.88 -3.72 -8.40
N ILE A 232 -7.66 -3.39 -8.79
CA ILE A 232 -7.33 -2.75 -10.06
C ILE A 232 -6.41 -3.73 -10.79
N PHE A 233 -6.79 -4.10 -12.01
CA PHE A 233 -5.99 -5.04 -12.78
C PHE A 233 -4.74 -4.40 -13.36
N GLY A 234 -3.66 -5.18 -13.44
CA GLY A 234 -2.44 -4.84 -14.14
C GLY A 234 -2.71 -4.41 -15.59
N LYS A 235 -1.91 -3.48 -16.12
CA LYS A 235 -2.01 -3.01 -17.50
C LYS A 235 -0.74 -2.31 -17.98
N GLN A 236 -0.48 -2.47 -19.27
CA GLN A 236 0.70 -1.89 -19.94
C GLN A 236 0.57 -0.40 -20.26
N ASP A 237 -0.65 0.13 -20.36
CA ASP A 237 -0.87 1.54 -20.68
C ASP A 237 -0.85 2.44 -19.42
N ASN A 238 -0.67 3.74 -19.64
CA ASN A 238 -0.60 4.73 -18.55
C ASN A 238 -1.93 5.44 -18.29
N THR A 239 -3.04 4.94 -18.84
CA THR A 239 -4.35 5.61 -18.70
C THR A 239 -4.79 5.64 -17.24
N ALA A 240 -5.35 6.77 -16.81
CA ALA A 240 -5.82 6.91 -15.44
C ALA A 240 -7.04 6.03 -15.18
N ILE A 241 -7.07 5.38 -14.02
CA ILE A 241 -8.22 4.61 -13.55
C ILE A 241 -9.10 5.51 -12.68
N ASN A 242 -10.42 5.37 -12.83
CA ASN A 242 -11.39 6.04 -11.96
C ASN A 242 -12.17 4.97 -11.21
N LEU A 243 -12.07 4.95 -9.87
CA LEU A 243 -12.74 3.96 -9.03
C LEU A 243 -14.26 4.00 -9.17
N SER A 244 -14.83 5.15 -9.54
CA SER A 244 -16.26 5.26 -9.87
C SER A 244 -16.69 4.42 -11.07
N ALA A 245 -15.81 4.22 -12.06
CA ALA A 245 -16.12 3.38 -13.22
C ALA A 245 -16.06 1.89 -12.87
N ILE A 246 -15.14 1.50 -11.98
CA ILE A 246 -15.08 0.14 -11.42
C ILE A 246 -16.33 -0.12 -10.57
N ALA A 247 -16.68 0.78 -9.65
CA ALA A 247 -17.86 0.64 -8.79
C ALA A 247 -19.17 0.56 -9.57
N ALA A 248 -19.27 1.26 -10.70
CA ALA A 248 -20.44 1.23 -11.57
C ALA A 248 -20.48 0.01 -12.51
N GLY A 249 -19.44 -0.83 -12.53
CA GLY A 249 -19.32 -1.96 -13.45
C GLY A 249 -19.17 -1.56 -14.92
N THR A 250 -18.74 -0.32 -15.20
CA THR A 250 -18.52 0.18 -16.56
C THR A 250 -17.06 0.09 -17.01
N SER A 251 -16.16 -0.27 -16.09
CA SER A 251 -14.74 -0.53 -16.34
C SER A 251 -14.48 -2.04 -16.32
N THR A 252 -13.56 -2.51 -17.16
CA THR A 252 -13.04 -3.88 -17.11
C THR A 252 -11.71 -3.99 -16.37
N GLY A 253 -11.12 -2.86 -15.95
CA GLY A 253 -9.80 -2.83 -15.28
C GLY A 253 -9.83 -3.14 -13.78
N GLY A 254 -10.72 -4.05 -13.34
CA GLY A 254 -10.83 -4.47 -11.95
C GLY A 254 -12.27 -4.59 -11.43
N PHE A 255 -12.42 -4.76 -10.12
CA PHE A 255 -13.71 -4.90 -9.43
C PHE A 255 -13.72 -4.26 -8.04
N VAL A 256 -14.92 -4.03 -7.49
CA VAL A 256 -15.12 -3.47 -6.15
C VAL A 256 -15.51 -4.55 -5.15
N ILE A 257 -14.99 -4.43 -3.93
CA ILE A 257 -15.36 -5.21 -2.75
C ILE A 257 -16.12 -4.28 -1.79
N ASN A 258 -17.41 -4.52 -1.62
CA ASN A 258 -18.29 -3.70 -0.79
C ASN A 258 -18.35 -4.20 0.65
N GLY A 259 -18.20 -3.29 1.62
CA GLY A 259 -18.35 -3.55 3.05
C GLY A 259 -19.67 -4.21 3.46
N GLU A 260 -19.60 -5.05 4.49
CA GLU A 260 -20.74 -5.85 4.98
C GLU A 260 -21.79 -4.96 5.67
N SER A 261 -21.44 -4.29 6.76
CA SER A 261 -22.37 -3.49 7.57
C SER A 261 -21.90 -2.04 7.72
N ALA A 262 -22.86 -1.15 8.02
CA ALA A 262 -22.55 0.25 8.29
C ALA A 262 -21.54 0.36 9.44
N HIS A 263 -20.58 1.28 9.30
CA HIS A 263 -19.52 1.57 10.25
C HIS A 263 -18.47 0.47 10.50
N ASP A 264 -18.50 -0.63 9.75
CA ASP A 264 -17.47 -1.68 9.82
C ASP A 264 -16.09 -1.18 9.38
N ARG A 265 -16.05 -0.13 8.53
CA ARG A 265 -14.84 0.50 7.99
C ARG A 265 -13.92 -0.50 7.27
N SER A 266 -14.51 -1.37 6.45
CA SER A 266 -13.75 -2.32 5.65
C SER A 266 -12.81 -1.61 4.65
N GLY A 267 -11.64 -2.18 4.40
CA GLY A 267 -10.61 -1.51 3.58
C GLY A 267 -9.76 -0.51 4.36
N ILE A 268 -9.83 -0.51 5.70
CA ILE A 268 -8.86 0.24 6.54
C ILE A 268 -7.43 -0.27 6.32
N SER A 269 -7.31 -1.57 6.07
CA SER A 269 -6.08 -2.29 5.77
C SER A 269 -6.42 -3.36 4.74
N VAL A 270 -5.59 -3.45 3.71
CA VAL A 270 -5.73 -4.39 2.60
C VAL A 270 -4.36 -4.97 2.27
N SER A 271 -4.32 -6.23 1.85
CA SER A 271 -3.10 -6.89 1.38
C SER A 271 -3.46 -8.06 0.47
N SER A 272 -2.48 -8.56 -0.31
CA SER A 272 -2.56 -9.92 -0.85
C SER A 272 -2.56 -10.92 0.32
N ALA A 273 -3.20 -12.06 0.11
CA ALA A 273 -3.13 -13.22 0.98
C ALA A 273 -2.29 -14.37 0.37
N GLY A 274 -1.85 -14.23 -0.89
CA GLY A 274 -1.36 -15.34 -1.71
C GLY A 274 -2.49 -16.27 -2.14
N ASP A 275 -2.18 -17.34 -2.89
CA ASP A 275 -3.14 -18.40 -3.20
C ASP A 275 -3.40 -19.30 -1.98
N VAL A 276 -4.32 -18.89 -1.10
CA VAL A 276 -4.60 -19.64 0.14
C VAL A 276 -5.52 -20.82 -0.09
N ASN A 277 -6.11 -20.93 -1.27
CA ASN A 277 -7.12 -21.91 -1.61
C ASN A 277 -6.61 -22.99 -2.59
N GLY A 278 -5.46 -22.76 -3.22
CA GLY A 278 -4.77 -23.67 -4.12
C GLY A 278 -5.34 -23.70 -5.54
N ASP A 279 -6.00 -22.62 -5.99
CA ASP A 279 -6.58 -22.54 -7.35
C ASP A 279 -5.66 -21.88 -8.38
N GLY A 280 -4.50 -21.40 -7.95
CA GLY A 280 -3.50 -20.74 -8.78
C GLY A 280 -3.77 -19.27 -9.04
N LEU A 281 -4.75 -18.66 -8.35
CA LEU A 281 -4.98 -17.21 -8.34
C LEU A 281 -4.61 -16.66 -6.97
N ASP A 282 -4.02 -15.47 -6.92
CA ASP A 282 -3.78 -14.83 -5.64
C ASP A 282 -5.10 -14.40 -4.98
N ASP A 283 -5.19 -14.62 -3.68
CA ASP A 283 -6.31 -14.21 -2.85
C ASP A 283 -5.98 -12.89 -2.12
N LEU A 284 -7.01 -12.29 -1.52
CA LEU A 284 -6.93 -10.98 -0.90
C LEU A 284 -7.32 -11.07 0.57
N ILE A 285 -6.77 -10.20 1.41
CA ILE A 285 -7.26 -9.98 2.77
C ILE A 285 -7.67 -8.52 3.00
N VAL A 286 -8.89 -8.33 3.51
CA VAL A 286 -9.50 -7.02 3.76
C VAL A 286 -9.89 -6.91 5.22
N GLY A 287 -9.35 -5.93 5.92
CA GLY A 287 -9.65 -5.66 7.33
C GLY A 287 -10.84 -4.72 7.52
N ALA A 288 -11.67 -5.01 8.53
CA ALA A 288 -12.82 -4.23 8.98
C ALA A 288 -12.84 -4.17 10.52
N TYR A 289 -11.96 -3.34 11.07
CA TYR A 289 -11.65 -3.31 12.51
C TYR A 289 -12.81 -2.89 13.42
N SER A 290 -13.83 -2.25 12.88
CA SER A 290 -15.00 -1.79 13.64
C SER A 290 -16.22 -2.70 13.48
N ALA A 291 -16.07 -3.84 12.81
CA ALA A 291 -17.14 -4.83 12.69
C ALA A 291 -17.48 -5.46 14.05
N ASP A 292 -18.74 -5.87 14.20
CA ASP A 292 -19.30 -6.44 15.43
C ASP A 292 -19.66 -7.94 15.29
N PRO A 293 -18.69 -8.85 15.03
CA PRO A 293 -18.99 -10.27 14.87
C PRO A 293 -19.62 -10.86 16.14
N SER A 294 -20.68 -11.66 15.96
CA SER A 294 -21.39 -12.32 17.07
C SER A 294 -21.83 -11.37 18.19
N ASN A 295 -22.20 -10.12 17.84
CA ASN A 295 -22.58 -9.05 18.77
C ASN A 295 -21.46 -8.59 19.72
N LYS A 296 -20.19 -8.82 19.38
CA LYS A 296 -19.04 -8.32 20.15
C LYS A 296 -18.60 -6.98 19.57
N SER A 297 -18.91 -5.89 20.27
CA SER A 297 -18.64 -4.54 19.77
C SER A 297 -17.16 -4.33 19.47
N ASN A 298 -16.85 -3.86 18.26
CA ASN A 298 -15.51 -3.61 17.73
C ASN A 298 -14.54 -4.79 17.92
N ALA A 299 -15.04 -6.02 17.92
CA ALA A 299 -14.14 -7.17 17.87
C ALA A 299 -13.40 -7.23 16.52
N GLY A 300 -14.00 -6.69 15.47
CA GLY A 300 -13.41 -6.58 14.13
C GLY A 300 -13.48 -7.88 13.34
N LYS A 301 -13.36 -7.76 12.02
CA LYS A 301 -13.32 -8.88 11.07
C LYS A 301 -12.19 -8.68 10.08
N SER A 302 -11.55 -9.77 9.67
CA SER A 302 -10.74 -9.83 8.46
C SER A 302 -11.40 -10.79 7.48
N TYR A 303 -11.54 -10.38 6.22
CA TYR A 303 -12.15 -11.16 5.17
C TYR A 303 -11.06 -11.62 4.22
N VAL A 304 -10.92 -12.93 4.04
CA VAL A 304 -10.15 -13.48 2.93
C VAL A 304 -11.10 -13.63 1.75
N VAL A 305 -10.75 -13.00 0.63
CA VAL A 305 -11.56 -12.94 -0.59
C VAL A 305 -10.78 -13.65 -1.68
N PHE A 306 -11.37 -14.68 -2.27
CA PHE A 306 -10.67 -15.46 -3.27
C PHE A 306 -10.51 -14.72 -4.59
N GLY A 307 -9.38 -14.95 -5.25
CA GLY A 307 -9.14 -14.54 -6.63
C GLY A 307 -10.24 -15.07 -7.56
N LYS A 308 -10.42 -14.41 -8.70
CA LYS A 308 -11.41 -14.86 -9.68
C LYS A 308 -11.00 -14.55 -11.11
N GLN A 309 -10.99 -15.60 -11.91
CA GLN A 309 -10.56 -15.51 -13.30
C GLN A 309 -11.49 -14.62 -14.14
N ASN A 310 -10.93 -13.59 -14.77
CA ASN A 310 -11.58 -12.76 -15.81
C ASN A 310 -13.00 -12.25 -15.47
N ASN A 311 -13.28 -11.96 -14.19
CA ASN A 311 -14.59 -11.52 -13.74
C ASN A 311 -14.49 -10.19 -12.98
N THR A 312 -15.27 -9.18 -13.42
CA THR A 312 -15.27 -7.83 -12.84
C THR A 312 -16.49 -7.53 -11.97
N ASP A 313 -17.34 -8.52 -11.70
CA ASP A 313 -18.52 -8.38 -10.85
C ASP A 313 -18.14 -7.89 -9.45
N ALA A 314 -18.97 -7.05 -8.85
CA ALA A 314 -18.75 -6.61 -7.48
C ALA A 314 -18.84 -7.78 -6.49
N ILE A 315 -17.94 -7.81 -5.51
CA ILE A 315 -18.00 -8.73 -4.36
C ILE A 315 -18.62 -7.98 -3.19
N ASN A 316 -19.51 -8.64 -2.45
CA ASN A 316 -20.03 -8.11 -1.19
C ASN A 316 -19.46 -8.93 -0.04
N LEU A 317 -18.87 -8.29 0.96
CA LEU A 317 -18.29 -9.00 2.11
C LEU A 317 -19.33 -9.81 2.90
N SER A 318 -20.62 -9.49 2.77
CA SER A 318 -21.71 -10.32 3.29
C SER A 318 -21.78 -11.71 2.64
N ALA A 319 -21.38 -11.85 1.38
CA ALA A 319 -21.30 -13.15 0.70
C ALA A 319 -20.11 -13.98 1.21
N ILE A 320 -18.97 -13.32 1.45
CA ILE A 320 -17.78 -13.92 2.07
C ILE A 320 -18.11 -14.41 3.48
N ALA A 321 -18.80 -13.59 4.28
CA ALA A 321 -19.28 -13.97 5.61
C ALA A 321 -20.27 -15.14 5.58
N ALA A 322 -20.96 -15.35 4.46
CA ALA A 322 -21.82 -16.50 4.22
C ALA A 322 -21.08 -17.72 3.62
N GLY A 323 -19.76 -17.64 3.44
CA GLY A 323 -18.92 -18.73 2.93
C GLY A 323 -18.88 -18.87 1.41
N THR A 324 -19.22 -17.82 0.66
CA THR A 324 -19.12 -17.80 -0.81
C THR A 324 -17.91 -16.97 -1.23
N GLY A 325 -16.97 -17.57 -1.99
CA GLY A 325 -15.84 -16.85 -2.58
C GLY A 325 -14.79 -16.37 -1.57
N GLY A 326 -14.69 -17.04 -0.42
CA GLY A 326 -13.73 -16.71 0.64
C GLY A 326 -14.21 -17.13 2.03
N PHE A 327 -13.55 -16.61 3.06
CA PHE A 327 -13.89 -16.86 4.46
C PHE A 327 -13.58 -15.65 5.38
N VAL A 328 -14.07 -15.70 6.63
CA VAL A 328 -13.92 -14.62 7.61
C VAL A 328 -13.18 -15.07 8.86
N ILE A 329 -12.24 -14.25 9.30
CA ILE A 329 -11.56 -14.34 10.59
C ILE A 329 -12.20 -13.30 11.53
N ASN A 330 -12.92 -13.77 12.55
CA ASN A 330 -13.59 -12.91 13.51
C ASN A 330 -12.67 -12.60 14.69
N GLY A 331 -12.70 -11.35 15.18
CA GLY A 331 -12.11 -11.01 16.48
C GLY A 331 -12.74 -11.81 17.62
N GLU A 332 -11.91 -12.14 18.60
CA GLU A 332 -12.30 -13.05 19.69
C GLU A 332 -13.16 -12.34 20.73
N SER A 333 -12.80 -11.12 21.10
CA SER A 333 -13.37 -10.35 22.20
C SER A 333 -13.75 -8.93 21.75
N ALA A 334 -14.66 -8.31 22.50
CA ALA A 334 -15.04 -6.93 22.24
C ALA A 334 -13.81 -6.01 22.34
N SER A 335 -13.71 -5.05 21.41
CA SER A 335 -12.59 -4.10 21.29
C SER A 335 -11.25 -4.69 20.81
N ASP A 336 -11.19 -5.96 20.39
CA ASP A 336 -9.97 -6.54 19.80
C ASP A 336 -9.54 -5.83 18.51
N ARG A 337 -10.51 -5.32 17.74
CA ARG A 337 -10.28 -4.64 16.46
C ARG A 337 -9.49 -5.48 15.46
N SER A 338 -9.79 -6.78 15.38
CA SER A 338 -9.25 -7.65 14.34
C SER A 338 -9.47 -7.04 12.96
N GLY A 339 -8.46 -7.09 12.10
CA GLY A 339 -8.48 -6.43 10.79
C GLY A 339 -8.10 -4.93 10.83
N TYR A 340 -7.62 -4.39 11.96
CA TYR A 340 -7.01 -3.04 11.96
C TYR A 340 -5.75 -2.98 11.10
N SER A 341 -5.01 -4.09 11.05
CA SER A 341 -3.90 -4.31 10.13
C SER A 341 -3.96 -5.76 9.66
N VAL A 342 -3.80 -5.97 8.36
CA VAL A 342 -3.70 -7.29 7.73
C VAL A 342 -2.49 -7.30 6.80
N SER A 343 -1.87 -8.45 6.62
CA SER A 343 -0.77 -8.70 5.69
C SER A 343 -0.74 -10.19 5.35
N SER A 344 -0.16 -10.55 4.20
CA SER A 344 0.23 -11.95 3.95
C SER A 344 1.29 -12.40 4.97
N ALA A 345 1.38 -13.72 5.17
CA ALA A 345 2.46 -14.34 5.92
C ALA A 345 3.44 -15.13 5.01
N GLY A 346 3.19 -15.12 3.70
CA GLY A 346 3.81 -16.06 2.75
C GLY A 346 3.32 -17.50 2.95
N ASP A 347 3.84 -18.41 2.13
CA ASP A 347 3.65 -19.84 2.32
C ASP A 347 4.44 -20.32 3.55
N VAL A 348 3.83 -21.15 4.39
CA VAL A 348 4.40 -21.73 5.62
C VAL A 348 4.72 -23.21 5.43
#